data_AF-A0A1F6D439-F1
#
_entry.id   AF-A0A1F6D439-F1
#
_cell.length_a   1.000
_cell.length_b   1.000
_cell.length_c   1.000
_cell.angle_alpha   90.00
_cell.angle_beta   90.00
_cell.angle_gamma   90.00
#
_symmetry.space_group_name_H-M   'P 1'
#
loop_
_entity.id
_entity.type
_entity.pdbx_description
1 polymer ?
#
loop_
_entity_poly.entity_id
_entity_poly.type
_entity_poly.pdbx_seq_one_letter_code
_entity_poly.pdbx_strand_id
1 'polypeptide(L)'
;MGEKDHKEYLISEAERYVGRDSSNDIVVDDDQTSARHMKIVCVGGEFQVEDLGATNGTYVNGARIQGPTKLKNEDLVKIGTTIFKFVF
;
A
#
# COMPACT_ATOMS: atom_id res chain seq x y z
N MET A 1 11.03 10.02 -20.65
CA MET A 1 9.57 9.85 -20.49
C MET A 1 9.37 8.40 -20.06
N GLY A 2 9.44 8.13 -18.75
CA GLY A 2 9.39 6.75 -18.24
C GLY A 2 7.97 6.23 -18.30
N GLU A 3 7.78 5.07 -18.93
CA GLU A 3 6.53 4.32 -18.93
C GLU A 3 6.13 4.10 -17.46
N LYS A 4 4.95 4.59 -17.07
CA LYS A 4 4.41 4.26 -15.75
C LYS A 4 3.93 2.83 -15.85
N ASP A 5 4.67 1.91 -15.24
CA ASP A 5 4.28 0.51 -15.16
C ASP A 5 2.99 0.43 -14.33
N HIS A 6 1.89 0.05 -14.99
CA HIS A 6 0.58 -0.09 -14.37
C HIS A 6 0.39 -1.56 -14.00
N LYS A 7 0.56 -1.86 -12.71
CA LYS A 7 0.33 -3.21 -12.16
C LYS A 7 -0.95 -3.21 -11.32
N GLU A 8 -1.78 -4.20 -11.57
CA GLU A 8 -3.01 -4.44 -10.84
C GLU A 8 -2.85 -5.65 -9.93
N TYR A 9 -3.35 -5.53 -8.71
CA TYR A 9 -3.25 -6.58 -7.70
C TYR A 9 -4.64 -6.85 -7.14
N LEU A 10 -5.11 -8.08 -7.32
CA LEU A 10 -6.35 -8.53 -6.71
C LEU A 10 -6.12 -8.79 -5.22
N ILE A 11 -6.83 -8.03 -4.39
CA ILE A 11 -6.85 -8.15 -2.93
C ILE A 11 -8.11 -8.93 -2.53
N SER A 12 -7.91 -10.04 -1.82
CA SER A 12 -8.97 -10.86 -1.24
C SER A 12 -9.14 -10.52 0.24
N GLU A 13 -9.97 -11.27 0.97
CA GLU A 13 -10.13 -11.10 2.42
C GLU A 13 -8.86 -11.42 3.25
N ALA A 14 -7.81 -11.95 2.60
CA ALA A 14 -6.54 -12.23 3.25
C ALA A 14 -5.69 -10.96 3.43
N GLU A 15 -4.90 -10.92 4.50
CA GLU A 15 -3.85 -9.91 4.66
C GLU A 15 -2.87 -9.96 3.49
N ARG A 16 -2.47 -8.79 2.99
CA ARG A 16 -1.43 -8.64 1.97
C ARG A 16 -0.36 -7.68 2.46
N TYR A 17 0.88 -8.14 2.45
CA TYR A 17 2.05 -7.33 2.78
C TYR A 17 2.60 -6.65 1.53
N VAL A 18 3.02 -5.40 1.68
CA VAL A 18 3.56 -4.57 0.61
C VAL A 18 4.89 -3.97 1.05
N GLY A 19 5.91 -4.08 0.20
CA GLY A 19 7.24 -3.54 0.49
C GLY A 19 8.24 -3.90 -0.59
N ARG A 20 9.48 -3.42 -0.45
CA ARG A 20 10.53 -3.70 -1.44
C ARG A 20 11.13 -5.10 -1.34
N ASP A 21 10.96 -5.76 -0.19
CA ASP A 21 11.51 -7.10 0.00
C ASP A 21 10.71 -8.12 -0.81
N SER A 22 11.41 -9.09 -1.41
CA SER A 22 10.80 -10.12 -2.25
C SER A 22 9.89 -11.09 -1.49
N SER A 23 9.89 -11.07 -0.16
CA SER A 23 8.98 -11.86 0.68
C SER A 23 7.57 -11.29 0.82
N ASN A 24 7.31 -10.07 0.34
CA ASN A 24 5.98 -9.48 0.36
C ASN A 24 5.07 -10.04 -0.74
N ASP A 25 3.76 -10.01 -0.51
CA ASP A 25 2.77 -10.38 -1.53
C ASP A 25 2.79 -9.41 -2.72
N ILE A 26 3.03 -8.13 -2.44
CA ILE A 26 3.19 -7.06 -3.44
C ILE A 26 4.59 -6.47 -3.27
N VAL A 27 5.47 -6.81 -4.22
CA VAL A 27 6.84 -6.31 -4.25
C VAL A 27 6.89 -5.00 -5.03
N VAL A 28 7.48 -3.99 -4.41
CA VAL A 28 7.61 -2.64 -4.98
C VAL A 28 9.07 -2.31 -5.20
N ASP A 29 9.44 -2.11 -6.46
CA ASP A 29 10.80 -1.69 -6.84
C ASP A 29 10.97 -0.18 -6.64
N ASP A 30 11.16 0.21 -5.38
CA ASP A 30 11.28 1.60 -4.96
C ASP A 30 12.20 1.71 -3.73
N ASP A 31 13.33 2.40 -3.89
CA ASP A 31 14.34 2.59 -2.85
C ASP A 31 13.81 3.35 -1.61
N GLN A 32 12.76 4.16 -1.78
CA GLN A 32 12.12 4.86 -0.67
C GLN A 32 11.03 4.04 0.02
N THR A 33 10.79 2.82 -0.44
CA THR A 33 9.88 1.87 0.17
C THR A 33 10.64 0.96 1.14
N SER A 34 10.23 0.90 2.40
CA SER A 34 10.78 -0.03 3.39
C SER A 34 10.61 -1.50 2.97
N ALA A 35 11.49 -2.38 3.47
CA ALA A 35 11.49 -3.82 3.19
C ALA A 35 10.11 -4.43 3.39
N ARG A 36 9.46 -4.12 4.52
CA ARG A 36 8.07 -4.43 4.84
C ARG A 36 7.42 -3.11 5.23
N HIS A 37 6.64 -2.50 4.33
CA HIS A 37 6.24 -1.09 4.44
C HIS A 37 4.85 -0.94 5.06
N MET A 38 3.87 -1.58 4.45
CA MET A 38 2.48 -1.53 4.86
C MET A 38 1.84 -2.89 4.67
N LYS A 39 0.67 -3.08 5.26
CA LYS A 39 -0.23 -4.18 4.91
C LYS A 39 -1.62 -3.67 4.56
N ILE A 40 -2.31 -4.43 3.74
CA ILE A 40 -3.73 -4.27 3.45
C ILE A 40 -4.46 -5.45 4.09
N VAL A 41 -5.53 -5.17 4.83
CA VAL A 41 -6.35 -6.17 5.51
C VAL A 41 -7.82 -5.88 5.27
N CYS A 42 -8.63 -6.93 5.11
CA CYS A 42 -10.08 -6.81 5.11
C CYS A 42 -10.62 -7.15 6.50
N VAL A 43 -11.27 -6.18 7.17
CA VAL A 43 -11.89 -6.36 8.48
C VAL A 43 -13.37 -6.05 8.37
N GLY A 44 -14.22 -7.06 8.58
CA GLY A 44 -15.68 -6.88 8.52
C GLY A 44 -16.18 -6.45 7.13
N GLY A 45 -15.52 -6.87 6.06
CA GLY A 45 -15.84 -6.47 4.68
C GLY A 45 -15.27 -5.10 4.27
N GLU A 46 -14.49 -4.46 5.13
CA GLU A 46 -13.88 -3.16 4.85
C GLU A 46 -12.36 -3.30 4.74
N PHE A 47 -11.80 -2.82 3.61
CA PHE A 47 -10.36 -2.79 3.43
C PHE A 47 -9.72 -1.65 4.21
N GLN A 48 -8.62 -1.94 4.88
CA GLN A 48 -7.81 -1.00 5.63
C GLN A 48 -6.35 -1.13 5.24
N VAL A 49 -5.62 -0.02 5.24
CA VAL A 49 -4.18 0.03 5.15
C VAL A 49 -3.57 0.32 6.51
N GLU A 50 -2.48 -0.37 6.84
CA GLU A 50 -1.74 -0.17 8.08
C GLU A 50 -0.25 -0.02 7.77
N ASP A 51 0.37 1.05 8.27
CA ASP A 51 1.81 1.27 8.20
C ASP A 51 2.54 0.36 9.20
N LEU A 52 3.58 -0.33 8.76
CA LEU A 52 4.33 -1.29 9.59
C LEU A 52 5.59 -0.68 10.23
N GLY A 53 5.59 0.63 10.47
CA GLY A 53 6.75 1.37 10.97
C GLY A 53 7.71 1.72 9.84
N ALA A 54 7.19 2.03 8.66
CA ALA A 54 8.02 2.34 7.51
C ALA A 54 8.77 3.66 7.70
N THR A 55 10.00 3.72 7.19
CA THR A 55 10.91 4.86 7.36
C THR A 55 10.29 6.18 6.88
N ASN A 56 9.66 6.16 5.71
CA ASN A 56 9.02 7.34 5.11
C ASN A 56 7.53 7.43 5.45
N GLY A 57 6.96 6.36 6.02
CA GLY A 57 5.55 6.19 6.33
C GLY A 57 4.65 6.01 5.11
N THR A 58 3.41 5.63 5.41
CA THR A 58 2.32 5.45 4.45
C THR A 58 1.40 6.67 4.44
N TYR A 59 0.96 7.08 3.26
CA TYR A 59 0.06 8.22 3.07
C TYR A 59 -1.20 7.79 2.33
N VAL A 60 -2.36 8.25 2.80
CA VAL A 60 -3.65 8.09 2.11
C VAL A 60 -4.14 9.47 1.71
N ASN A 61 -4.38 9.68 0.41
CA ASN A 61 -4.81 10.96 -0.17
C ASN A 61 -3.92 12.15 0.25
N GLY A 62 -2.61 11.91 0.34
CA GLY A 62 -1.62 12.92 0.71
C GLY A 62 -1.45 13.17 2.22
N ALA A 63 -2.29 12.56 3.07
CA ALA A 63 -2.15 12.64 4.53
C ALA A 63 -1.44 11.40 5.08
N ARG A 64 -0.43 11.60 5.95
CA ARG A 64 0.27 10.50 6.63
C ARG A 64 -0.68 9.82 7.62
N ILE A 65 -0.80 8.49 7.54
CA ILE A 65 -1.64 7.75 8.48
C ILE A 65 -0.93 7.57 9.82
N GLN A 66 -1.70 7.49 10.91
CA GLN A 66 -1.18 7.24 12.27
C GLN A 66 -1.54 5.86 12.83
N GLY A 67 -2.31 5.08 12.08
CA GLY A 67 -2.76 3.74 12.43
C GLY A 67 -3.59 3.14 11.29
N PRO A 68 -4.25 1.99 11.53
CA PRO A 68 -5.12 1.36 10.54
C PRO A 68 -6.14 2.36 9.99
N THR A 69 -6.13 2.52 8.67
CA THR A 69 -6.94 3.53 7.97
C THR A 69 -7.79 2.85 6.91
N LYS A 70 -9.11 3.02 7.00
CA LYS A 70 -10.06 2.48 6.02
C LYS A 70 -9.85 3.10 4.64
N LEU A 71 -9.81 2.25 3.63
CA LEU A 71 -9.76 2.65 2.22
C LEU A 71 -11.17 2.77 1.65
N LYS A 72 -11.34 3.77 0.78
CA LYS A 72 -12.53 4.01 -0.04
C LYS A 72 -12.15 3.95 -1.50
N ASN A 73 -13.14 3.71 -2.37
CA ASN A 73 -12.92 3.71 -3.82
C ASN A 73 -12.14 4.97 -4.24
N GLU A 74 -11.22 4.80 -5.17
CA GLU A 74 -10.37 5.84 -5.73
C GLU A 74 -9.33 6.43 -4.77
N ASP A 75 -9.24 5.96 -3.52
CA ASP A 75 -8.20 6.42 -2.59
C ASP A 75 -6.80 6.14 -3.14
N LEU A 76 -5.92 7.12 -2.97
CA LEU A 76 -4.53 7.04 -3.37
C LEU A 76 -3.66 6.73 -2.16
N VAL A 77 -3.05 5.55 -2.16
CA VAL A 77 -2.09 5.12 -1.14
C VAL A 77 -0.68 5.32 -1.68
N LYS A 78 0.10 6.18 -1.04
CA LYS A 78 1.48 6.46 -1.42
C LYS A 78 2.44 5.86 -0.40
N ILE A 79 3.44 5.14 -0.91
CA ILE A 79 4.62 4.66 -0.17
C ILE A 79 5.86 4.99 -0.99
N GLY A 80 6.88 5.58 -0.37
CA GLY A 80 8.06 6.06 -1.10
C GLY A 80 7.67 7.01 -2.25
N THR A 81 8.02 6.64 -3.47
CA THR A 81 7.64 7.31 -4.73
C THR A 81 6.48 6.62 -5.47
N THR A 82 6.07 5.43 -5.01
CA THR A 82 5.00 4.62 -5.59
C THR A 82 3.63 5.05 -5.10
N ILE A 83 2.64 5.08 -6.01
CA ILE A 83 1.25 5.39 -5.70
C ILE A 83 0.37 4.22 -6.17
N PHE A 84 -0.37 3.65 -5.24
CA PHE A 84 -1.44 2.70 -5.50
C PHE A 84 -2.77 3.44 -5.51
N LYS A 85 -3.65 3.05 -6.42
CA LYS A 85 -5.04 3.49 -6.44
C LYS A 85 -5.92 2.32 -6.01
N PHE A 86 -6.71 2.51 -4.97
CA PHE A 86 -7.64 1.49 -4.51
C PHE A 86 -8.94 1.55 -5.33
N VAL A 87 -9.36 0.41 -5.86
CA VAL A 87 -10.58 0.26 -6.67
C VAL A 87 -11.32 -1.02 -6.26
N PHE A 88 -12.66 -0.98 -6.27
CA PHE A 88 -13.53 -2.15 -6.04
C PHE A 88 -14.57 -2.30 -7.15
#